data_AF-A0A1Q5E0V0-F1
#
_entry.id   AF-A0A1Q5E0V0-F1
#
_cell.length_a   1.000
_cell.length_b   1.000
_cell.length_c   1.000
_cell.angle_alpha   90.00
_cell.angle_beta   90.00
_cell.angle_gamma   90.00
#
_symmetry.space_group_name_H-M   'P 1'
#
loop_
_entity.id
_entity.type
_entity.pdbx_description
1 polymer ?
#
loop_
_entity_poly.entity_id
_entity_poly.type
_entity_poly.pdbx_seq_one_letter_code
_entity_poly.pdbx_strand_id
1 'polypeptide(L)'
;MRPELLEAAYAEPRLRQLFPWTGMGELHFSRCTEGRWTWDIPYIQPGAGGRYWVSGPLRTEVVGPAETVAQAIAMVLERLPAGCGPAFLGTPKELAAHQAVLGRRDG
;
A
#
# COMPACT_ATOMS: atom_id res chain seq x y z
N MET A 1 -0.82 -11.65 -9.76
CA MET A 1 -1.04 -11.56 -8.32
C MET A 1 -1.64 -12.88 -7.85
N ARG A 2 -1.16 -13.43 -6.73
CA ARG A 2 -1.61 -14.73 -6.21
C ARG A 2 -2.76 -14.54 -5.21
N PRO A 3 -3.88 -15.28 -5.28
CA PRO A 3 -5.07 -15.02 -4.45
C PRO A 3 -4.78 -14.93 -2.96
N GLU A 4 -3.88 -15.79 -2.44
CA GLU A 4 -3.49 -15.83 -1.03
C GLU A 4 -2.91 -14.51 -0.52
N LEU A 5 -2.29 -13.72 -1.41
CA LEU A 5 -1.71 -12.42 -1.08
C LEU A 5 -2.81 -11.37 -0.84
N LEU A 6 -3.83 -11.35 -1.70
CA LEU A 6 -4.96 -10.43 -1.54
C LEU A 6 -5.81 -10.81 -0.33
N GLU A 7 -6.06 -12.11 -0.11
CA GLU A 7 -6.80 -12.61 1.05
C GLU A 7 -6.11 -12.24 2.36
N ALA A 8 -4.79 -12.46 2.45
CA ALA A 8 -4.03 -12.10 3.64
C ALA A 8 -3.97 -10.58 3.86
N ALA A 9 -3.81 -9.80 2.79
CA ALA A 9 -3.87 -8.34 2.88
C ALA A 9 -5.26 -7.85 3.33
N TYR A 10 -6.34 -8.50 2.89
CA TYR A 10 -7.69 -8.19 3.31
C TYR A 10 -7.98 -8.62 4.76
N ALA A 11 -7.31 -9.65 5.27
CA ALA A 11 -7.41 -10.07 6.66
C ALA A 11 -6.76 -9.08 7.64
N GLU A 12 -5.78 -8.29 7.20
CA GLU A 12 -5.11 -7.26 7.99
C GLU A 12 -5.94 -5.96 8.03
N PRO A 13 -6.47 -5.53 9.19
CA PRO A 13 -7.34 -4.35 9.29
C PRO A 13 -6.74 -3.06 8.73
N ARG A 14 -5.44 -2.82 8.93
CA ARG A 14 -4.75 -1.60 8.46
C ARG A 14 -4.58 -1.55 6.94
N LEU A 15 -4.53 -2.70 6.27
CA LEU A 15 -4.48 -2.79 4.81
C LEU A 15 -5.86 -2.87 4.19
N ARG A 16 -6.81 -3.56 4.84
CA ARG A 16 -8.22 -3.67 4.40
C ARG A 16 -8.91 -2.32 4.22
N GLN A 17 -8.51 -1.32 5.01
CA GLN A 17 -9.05 0.03 4.92
C GLN A 17 -8.48 0.84 3.73
N LEU A 18 -7.40 0.38 3.10
CA LEU A 18 -6.79 1.02 1.94
C LEU A 18 -7.43 0.52 0.65
N PHE A 19 -7.23 1.25 -0.45
CA PHE A 19 -7.72 0.83 -1.75
C PHE A 19 -6.71 -0.13 -2.40
N PRO A 20 -7.02 -1.44 -2.53
CA PRO A 20 -6.13 -2.37 -3.21
C PRO A 20 -6.24 -2.17 -4.72
N TRP A 21 -5.12 -2.25 -5.42
CA TRP A 21 -5.13 -2.35 -6.87
C TRP A 21 -4.01 -3.26 -7.35
N THR A 22 -4.20 -3.86 -8.53
CA THR A 22 -3.22 -4.79 -9.10
C THR A 22 -2.78 -4.30 -10.47
N GLY A 23 -1.47 -4.37 -10.73
CA GLY A 23 -0.88 -4.05 -12.03
C GLY A 23 0.43 -4.81 -12.21
N MET A 24 0.76 -5.24 -13.44
CA MET A 24 1.97 -6.02 -13.73
C MET A 24 2.14 -7.31 -12.87
N GLY A 25 1.04 -7.84 -12.34
CA GLY A 25 1.05 -9.01 -11.45
C GLY A 25 1.33 -8.69 -9.97
N GLU A 26 1.52 -7.42 -9.62
CA GLU A 26 1.86 -6.88 -8.30
C GLU A 26 0.59 -6.50 -7.52
N LEU A 27 0.67 -6.53 -6.19
CA LEU A 27 -0.36 -5.98 -5.30
C LEU A 27 0.10 -4.64 -4.73
N HIS A 28 -0.70 -3.60 -4.95
CA HIS A 28 -0.47 -2.24 -4.51
C HIS A 28 -1.58 -1.77 -3.57
N PHE A 29 -1.28 -0.74 -2.78
CA PHE A 29 -2.23 -0.06 -1.90
C PHE A 29 -2.23 1.43 -2.17
N SER A 30 -3.40 2.03 -2.26
CA SER A 30 -3.60 3.46 -2.42
C SER A 30 -4.34 4.03 -1.23
N ARG A 31 -3.94 5.22 -0.79
CA ARG A 31 -4.67 6.00 0.22
C ARG A 31 -5.89 6.73 -0.34
N CYS A 32 -6.17 6.59 -1.64
CA CYS A 32 -7.33 7.18 -2.30
C CYS A 32 -8.00 6.17 -3.23
N THR A 33 -9.30 6.31 -3.46
CA THR A 33 -10.09 5.38 -4.29
C THR A 33 -10.13 5.73 -5.77
N GLU A 34 -9.85 6.98 -6.17
CA GLU A 34 -9.92 7.42 -7.56
C GLU A 34 -8.54 7.49 -8.26
N GLY A 35 -8.60 7.55 -9.60
CA GLY A 35 -7.44 7.39 -10.48
C GLY A 35 -6.30 8.40 -10.29
N ARG A 36 -5.11 7.99 -10.75
CA ARG A 36 -3.77 8.42 -10.31
C ARG A 36 -3.46 7.97 -8.88
N TRP A 37 -3.60 6.68 -8.57
CA TRP A 37 -3.34 6.10 -7.24
C TRP A 37 -2.09 6.66 -6.54
N THR A 38 -2.10 6.68 -5.21
CA THR A 38 -0.92 7.11 -4.45
C THR A 38 0.23 6.11 -4.63
N TRP A 39 1.46 6.64 -4.65
CA TRP A 39 2.71 5.88 -4.78
C TRP A 39 3.60 6.13 -3.55
N ASP A 40 3.01 6.09 -2.37
CA ASP A 40 3.64 6.39 -1.08
C ASP A 40 3.58 5.20 -0.10
N ILE A 41 3.17 4.03 -0.59
CA ILE A 41 3.13 2.76 0.14
C ILE A 41 3.89 1.71 -0.69
N PRO A 42 4.75 0.88 -0.07
CA PRO A 42 5.38 -0.23 -0.77
C PRO A 42 4.36 -1.23 -1.34
N TYR A 43 4.74 -1.89 -2.42
CA TYR A 43 3.93 -2.90 -3.12
C TYR A 43 4.62 -4.26 -3.13
N ILE A 44 3.83 -5.31 -3.30
CA ILE A 44 4.30 -6.69 -3.22
C ILE A 44 4.27 -7.33 -4.60
N GLN A 45 5.41 -7.88 -5.01
CA GLN A 45 5.62 -8.56 -6.27
C GLN A 45 5.78 -10.07 -6.02
N PRO A 46 5.19 -10.94 -6.85
CA PRO A 46 5.50 -12.36 -6.80
C PRO A 46 6.94 -12.60 -7.27
N GLY A 47 7.70 -13.39 -6.51
CA GLY A 47 9.05 -13.81 -6.81
C GLY A 47 9.14 -15.28 -7.26
N ALA A 48 10.34 -15.69 -7.67
CA ALA A 48 10.63 -17.08 -8.01
C ALA A 48 10.55 -18.01 -6.78
N GLY A 49 10.23 -19.28 -7.01
CA GLY A 49 10.25 -20.30 -5.95
C GLY A 49 9.20 -20.11 -4.85
N GLY A 50 8.12 -19.37 -5.10
CA GLY A 50 7.08 -19.14 -4.10
C GLY A 50 7.30 -17.91 -3.22
N ARG A 51 8.43 -17.22 -3.37
CA ARG A 51 8.81 -16.03 -2.60
C ARG A 51 8.08 -14.78 -3.08
N TYR A 52 8.28 -13.71 -2.34
CA TYR A 52 7.77 -12.37 -2.61
C TYR A 52 8.91 -11.36 -2.56
N TRP A 53 8.71 -10.25 -3.26
CA TRP A 53 9.62 -9.11 -3.27
C TRP A 53 8.82 -7.86 -2.93
N VAL A 54 9.30 -7.07 -1.97
CA VAL A 54 8.65 -5.81 -1.59
C VAL A 54 9.49 -4.66 -2.14
N SER A 55 8.83 -3.80 -2.91
CA SER A 55 9.44 -2.67 -3.61
C SER A 55 8.60 -1.42 -3.38
N GLY A 56 9.09 -0.26 -3.79
CA GLY A 56 8.37 0.99 -3.64
C GLY A 56 8.78 1.81 -2.41
N PRO A 57 8.17 2.99 -2.26
CA PRO A 57 6.96 3.43 -2.97
C PRO A 57 7.19 3.78 -4.46
N LEU A 58 8.36 4.32 -4.81
CA LEU A 58 8.78 4.47 -6.20
C LEU A 58 9.32 3.16 -6.77
N ARG A 59 9.11 2.91 -8.06
CA ARG A 59 9.60 1.67 -8.70
C ARG A 59 11.10 1.45 -8.66
N THR A 60 11.88 2.49 -8.39
CA THR A 60 13.34 2.43 -8.23
C THR A 60 13.77 2.03 -6.82
N GLU A 61 12.84 1.99 -5.87
CA GLU A 61 13.10 1.68 -4.47
C GLU A 61 12.78 0.21 -4.18
N VAL A 62 13.58 -0.38 -3.31
CA VAL A 62 13.50 -1.79 -2.94
C VAL A 62 13.49 -1.88 -1.42
N VAL A 63 12.53 -2.62 -0.88
CA VAL A 63 12.46 -2.91 0.56
C VAL A 63 13.19 -4.21 0.87
N GLY A 64 12.94 -5.29 0.11
CA GLY A 64 13.64 -6.56 0.31
C GLY A 64 12.79 -7.82 0.14
N PRO A 65 13.36 -9.00 0.49
CA PRO A 65 12.72 -10.29 0.28
C PRO A 65 11.74 -10.62 1.35
N ALA A 66 10.70 -11.34 0.94
CA ALA A 66 9.82 -12.04 1.84
C ALA A 66 9.66 -13.50 1.41
N GLU A 67 10.00 -14.40 2.34
CA GLU A 67 9.83 -15.85 2.14
C GLU A 67 8.36 -16.27 2.28
N THR A 68 7.53 -15.44 2.91
CA THR A 68 6.11 -15.71 3.15
C THR A 68 5.23 -14.49 2.89
N VAL A 69 3.93 -14.74 2.68
CA VAL A 69 2.92 -13.67 2.56
C VAL A 69 2.89 -12.79 3.81
N ALA A 70 2.94 -13.40 5.00
CA ALA A 70 2.93 -12.68 6.27
C ALA A 70 4.14 -11.74 6.42
N GLN A 71 5.33 -12.20 5.99
CA GLN A 71 6.53 -11.36 5.99
C GLN A 71 6.39 -10.18 5.02
N ALA A 72 5.86 -10.42 3.81
CA ALA A 72 5.66 -9.35 2.83
C ALA A 72 4.68 -8.29 3.35
N ILE A 73 3.58 -8.72 3.98
CA ILE A 73 2.61 -7.83 4.63
C ILE A 73 3.25 -7.02 5.76
N ALA A 74 4.03 -7.65 6.64
CA ALA A 74 4.71 -6.97 7.73
C ALA A 74 5.64 -5.86 7.21
N MET A 75 6.40 -6.13 6.14
CA MET A 75 7.30 -5.15 5.51
C MET A 75 6.55 -3.92 4.97
N VAL A 76 5.34 -4.10 4.45
CA VAL A 76 4.46 -2.99 4.02
C VAL A 76 3.92 -2.24 5.23
N LEU A 77 3.43 -2.95 6.26
CA LEU A 77 2.85 -2.35 7.48
C LEU A 77 3.82 -1.46 8.26
N GLU A 78 5.09 -1.88 8.33
CA GLU A 78 6.19 -1.13 8.94
C GLU A 78 6.47 0.20 8.24
N ARG A 79 6.09 0.32 6.96
CA ARG A 79 6.39 1.45 6.08
C ARG A 79 5.15 2.22 5.67
N LEU A 80 4.00 1.95 6.29
CA LEU A 80 2.82 2.78 6.09
C LEU A 80 3.10 4.21 6.56
N PRO A 81 2.61 5.23 5.83
CA PRO A 81 2.69 6.61 6.27
C PRO A 81 2.15 6.79 7.71
N ALA A 82 2.74 7.71 8.46
CA ALA A 82 2.23 8.04 9.79
C ALA A 82 0.76 8.50 9.70
N GLY A 83 -0.09 7.99 10.60
CA GLY A 83 -1.52 8.30 10.57
C GLY A 83 -2.28 7.75 9.36
N CYS A 84 -1.75 6.72 8.67
CA CYS A 84 -2.44 6.08 7.55
C CYS A 84 -3.77 5.44 8.01
N GLY A 85 -4.87 6.14 7.75
CA GLY A 85 -6.24 5.71 8.01
C GLY A 85 -6.90 5.09 6.77
N PRO A 86 -8.25 5.02 6.76
CA PRO A 86 -9.01 4.56 5.61
C PRO A 86 -8.70 5.35 4.34
N ALA A 87 -8.80 4.69 3.19
CA ALA A 87 -8.65 5.33 1.90
C ALA A 87 -9.67 6.47 1.75
N PHE A 88 -9.15 7.62 1.34
CA PHE A 88 -9.92 8.80 1.05
C PHE A 88 -10.76 8.59 -0.22
N LEU A 89 -12.06 8.91 -0.14
CA LEU A 89 -12.93 8.94 -1.30
C LEU A 89 -12.58 10.15 -2.17
N GLY A 90 -11.85 9.90 -3.26
CA GLY A 90 -11.40 10.92 -4.19
C GLY A 90 -10.02 10.63 -4.76
N THR A 91 -9.38 11.68 -5.28
CA THR A 91 -8.05 11.65 -5.92
C THR A 91 -6.93 12.00 -4.93
N PRO A 92 -5.64 11.70 -5.24
CA PRO A 92 -4.52 12.14 -4.39
C PRO A 92 -4.44 13.65 -4.22
N LYS A 93 -4.85 14.43 -5.23
CA LYS A 93 -4.87 15.89 -5.14
C LYS A 93 -5.84 16.36 -4.06
N GLU A 94 -7.01 15.74 -3.98
CA GLU A 94 -8.01 16.05 -2.96
C GLU A 94 -7.58 15.56 -1.58
N LEU A 95 -6.95 14.38 -1.48
CA LEU A 95 -6.34 13.91 -0.24
C LEU A 95 -5.29 14.91 0.29
N ALA A 96 -4.38 15.38 -0.58
CA ALA A 96 -3.37 16.35 -0.20
C ALA A 96 -4.00 17.67 0.29
N ALA A 97 -5.04 18.16 -0.40
CA ALA A 97 -5.78 19.35 0.02
C ALA A 97 -6.47 19.14 1.39
N HIS A 98 -7.10 17.97 1.61
CA HIS A 98 -7.74 17.62 2.87
C HIS A 98 -6.74 17.58 4.04
N GLN A 99 -5.58 16.95 3.84
CA GLN A 99 -4.51 16.86 4.83
C GLN A 99 -3.93 18.24 5.17
N ALA A 100 -3.76 19.12 4.17
CA ALA A 100 -3.31 20.49 4.40
C ALA A 100 -4.30 21.29 5.26
N VAL A 101 -5.61 21.06 5.12
CA VAL A 101 -6.62 21.69 5.98
C VAL A 101 -6.57 21.15 7.40
N LEU A 102 -6.42 19.83 7.58
CA LEU A 102 -6.31 19.19 8.90
C LEU A 102 -5.04 19.63 9.65
N GLY A 103 -3.88 19.59 9.00
CA GLY A 103 -2.61 19.99 9.63
C GLY A 103 -2.56 21.46 10.05
N ARG A 104 -3.40 22.33 9.46
CA ARG A 104 -3.58 23.72 9.88
C ARG A 104 -4.49 23.91 11.11
N ARG A 105 -5.22 22.87 11.52
CA ARG A 105 -6.09 22.91 12.71
C ARG A 105 -5.37 22.41 13.96
N ASP A 106 -4.27 21.69 13.80
CA ASP A 106 -3.50 21.06 14.87
C ASP A 106 -2.23 21.86 15.25
N GLY A 107 -2.01 23.04 14.66
CA GLY A 107 -0.89 23.95 14.93
C GLY A 107 -1.36 25.37 15.18
#